data_AF-A0A8J6XII8-F1
#
_entry.id   AF-A0A8J6XII8-F1
#
_cell.length_a   1.000
_cell.length_b   1.000
_cell.length_c   1.000
_cell.angle_alpha   90.00
_cell.angle_beta   90.00
_cell.angle_gamma   90.00
#
_symmetry.space_group_name_H-M   'P 1'
#
loop_
_entity.id
_entity.type
_entity.pdbx_description
1 polymer ?
#
loop_
_entity_poly.entity_id
_entity_poly.type
_entity_poly.pdbx_seq_one_letter_code
_entity_poly.pdbx_strand_id
1 'polypeptide(L)'
;MKTQRKKGEQITLYLTQVLTGYEVIPANWGWHIHKADEYCGHLEYQAKLGWDGSALNCLPMELREKLKNFTQSTFSMSSATT
;
A
#
# COMPACT_ATOMS: atom_id res chain seq x y z
N MET A 1 -0.83 -23.07 -2.82
CA MET A 1 -0.55 -21.70 -3.31
C MET A 1 -1.63 -20.73 -2.81
N LYS A 2 -1.56 -20.24 -1.56
CA LYS A 2 -2.55 -19.29 -0.99
C LYS A 2 -1.91 -18.04 -0.37
N THR A 3 -0.59 -18.00 -0.26
CA THR A 3 0.14 -17.01 0.54
C THR A 3 0.32 -15.66 -0.17
N GLN A 4 0.40 -15.63 -1.51
CA GLN A 4 0.59 -14.39 -2.27
C GLN A 4 -0.66 -13.50 -2.33
N ARG A 5 -1.87 -14.08 -2.43
CA ARG A 5 -3.12 -13.29 -2.44
C ARG A 5 -3.35 -12.55 -1.12
N LYS A 6 -3.16 -13.24 0.01
CA LYS A 6 -3.30 -12.67 1.34
C LYS A 6 -2.38 -11.46 1.57
N LYS A 7 -1.16 -11.52 1.04
CA LYS A 7 -0.19 -10.42 1.16
C LYS A 7 -0.62 -9.18 0.37
N GLY A 8 -1.13 -9.36 -0.85
CA GLY A 8 -1.66 -8.26 -1.65
C GLY A 8 -2.86 -7.58 -0.99
N GLU A 9 -3.82 -8.37 -0.48
CA GLU A 9 -5.02 -7.85 0.20
C GLU A 9 -4.68 -7.06 1.45
N GLN A 10 -3.73 -7.53 2.27
CA GLN A 10 -3.26 -6.81 3.46
C GLN A 10 -2.61 -5.47 3.11
N ILE A 11 -1.79 -5.45 2.06
CA ILE A 11 -1.14 -4.22 1.61
C ILE A 11 -2.20 -3.24 1.06
N THR A 12 -3.18 -3.71 0.29
CA THR A 12 -4.30 -2.88 -0.18
C THR A 12 -5.08 -2.26 0.98
N LEU A 13 -5.38 -3.05 2.02
CA LEU A 13 -6.08 -2.56 3.22
C LEU A 13 -5.27 -1.47 3.92
N TYR A 14 -3.98 -1.72 4.14
CA TYR A 14 -3.08 -0.74 4.72
C TYR A 14 -3.01 0.56 3.90
N LEU A 15 -2.88 0.44 2.58
CA LEU A 15 -2.87 1.59 1.67
C LEU A 15 -4.16 2.40 1.74
N THR A 16 -5.31 1.72 1.77
CA THR A 16 -6.63 2.38 1.87
C THR A 16 -6.79 3.13 3.20
N GLN A 17 -6.19 2.61 4.28
CA GLN A 17 -6.19 3.27 5.60
C GLN A 17 -5.24 4.46 5.68
N VAL A 18 -4.05 4.35 5.07
CA VAL A 18 -3.03 5.41 5.13
C VAL A 18 -3.35 6.53 4.15
N LEU A 19 -3.76 6.18 2.93
CA LEU A 19 -4.03 7.11 1.84
C LEU A 19 -5.47 7.62 1.89
N THR A 20 -5.89 8.13 3.05
CA THR A 20 -7.23 8.72 3.21
C THR A 20 -7.44 9.86 2.22
N GLY A 21 -8.46 9.75 1.36
CA GLY A 21 -8.73 10.72 0.30
C GLY A 21 -8.08 10.40 -1.05
N TYR A 22 -7.40 9.25 -1.17
CA TYR A 22 -6.96 8.69 -2.43
C TYR A 22 -7.70 7.38 -2.69
N GLU A 23 -7.93 7.08 -3.96
CA GLU A 23 -8.42 5.79 -4.41
C GLU A 23 -7.22 4.89 -4.76
N VAL A 24 -7.28 3.66 -4.25
CA VAL A 24 -6.20 2.66 -4.38
C VAL A 24 -6.72 1.50 -5.21
N ILE A 25 -6.26 1.39 -6.45
CA ILE A 25 -6.72 0.37 -7.40
C ILE A 25 -5.61 -0.67 -7.58
N PRO A 26 -5.84 -1.95 -7.23
CA PRO A 26 -4.87 -3.01 -7.48
C PRO A 26 -4.56 -3.15 -8.97
N ALA A 27 -3.28 -3.26 -9.31
CA ALA A 27 -2.77 -3.46 -10.67
C ALA A 27 -1.96 -4.77 -10.75
N ASN A 28 -1.56 -5.16 -11.97
CA ASN A 28 -0.79 -6.40 -12.19
C ASN A 28 0.53 -6.45 -11.40
N TRP A 29 1.11 -5.29 -11.07
CA TRP A 29 2.39 -5.16 -10.36
C TRP A 29 2.36 -4.03 -9.34
N GLY A 30 1.42 -4.02 -8.39
CA GLY A 30 1.31 -2.99 -7.36
C GLY A 30 -0.06 -2.32 -7.35
N TRP A 31 -0.10 -0.99 -7.19
CA TRP A 31 -1.33 -0.21 -7.07
C TRP A 31 -1.27 1.07 -7.88
N HIS A 32 -2.38 1.43 -8.51
CA HIS A 32 -2.60 2.76 -9.05
C HIS A 32 -3.22 3.64 -7.97
N ILE A 33 -2.64 4.81 -7.78
CA ILE A 33 -3.09 5.79 -6.80
C ILE A 33 -3.77 6.93 -7.57
N HIS A 34 -5.00 7.24 -7.17
CA HIS A 34 -5.78 8.33 -7.75
C HIS A 34 -6.22 9.29 -6.66
N LYS A 35 -6.36 10.57 -6.99
CA LYS A 35 -6.94 11.58 -6.10
C LYS A 35 -8.15 12.18 -6.82
N ALA A 36 -9.34 11.81 -6.37
CA ALA A 36 -10.55 12.00 -7.17
C ALA A 36 -10.34 11.41 -8.58
N ASP A 37 -10.54 12.18 -9.64
CA ASP A 37 -10.39 11.73 -11.03
C ASP A 37 -8.95 11.82 -11.57
N GLU A 38 -7.98 12.30 -10.79
CA GLU A 38 -6.59 12.46 -11.24
C GLU A 38 -5.75 11.22 -10.93
N TYR A 39 -5.09 10.68 -11.96
CA TYR A 39 -4.11 9.61 -11.78
C TYR A 39 -2.80 10.17 -11.21
N CYS A 40 -2.48 9.82 -9.97
CA CYS A 40 -1.28 10.25 -9.28
C CYS A 40 -0.05 9.39 -9.60
N GLY A 41 -0.25 8.20 -10.17
CA GLY A 41 0.83 7.32 -10.56
C GLY A 41 0.73 5.92 -9.96
N HIS A 42 1.79 5.17 -10.20
CA HIS A 42 1.94 3.79 -9.75
C HIS A 42 2.73 3.74 -8.44
N LEU A 43 2.34 2.81 -7.57
CA LEU A 43 2.98 2.53 -6.30
C LEU A 43 3.23 1.03 -6.19
N GLU A 44 4.45 0.65 -5.85
CA GLU A 44 4.86 -0.72 -5.59
C GLU A 44 5.48 -0.83 -4.19
N TYR A 45 5.29 -1.98 -3.55
CA TYR A 45 5.99 -2.32 -2.33
C TYR A 45 7.00 -3.45 -2.58
N GLN A 46 8.27 -3.16 -2.34
CA GLN A 46 9.36 -4.10 -2.44
C GLN A 46 9.91 -4.41 -1.04
N ALA A 47 9.95 -5.68 -0.66
CA ALA A 47 10.28 -6.09 0.72
C ALA A 47 11.65 -5.59 1.23
N LYS A 48 12.63 -5.38 0.34
CA LYS A 48 13.98 -4.91 0.69
C LYS A 48 14.18 -3.40 0.53
N LEU A 49 13.42 -2.78 -0.36
CA LEU A 49 13.60 -1.38 -0.77
C LEU A 49 12.51 -0.46 -0.22
N GLY A 50 11.40 -1.03 0.27
CA GLY A 50 10.24 -0.29 0.76
C GLY A 50 9.29 0.07 -0.37
N TRP A 51 8.61 1.20 -0.20
CA TRP A 51 7.70 1.75 -1.19
C TRP A 51 8.46 2.46 -2.30
N ASP A 52 8.10 2.17 -3.54
CA ASP A 52 8.64 2.81 -4.74
C ASP A 52 7.53 3.17 -5.73
N GLY A 53 7.81 4.08 -6.64
CA GLY A 53 6.90 4.46 -7.71
C GLY A 53 6.55 5.95 -7.76
N SER A 54 6.02 6.38 -8.90
CA SER A 54 5.74 7.79 -9.19
C SER A 54 4.68 8.40 -8.28
N ALA A 55 3.77 7.57 -7.76
CA ALA A 55 2.72 8.01 -6.84
C ALA A 55 3.27 8.69 -5.59
N LEU A 56 4.45 8.31 -5.10
CA LEU A 56 5.06 8.90 -3.91
C LEU A 56 5.27 10.42 -4.05
N ASN A 57 5.53 10.92 -5.25
CA ASN A 57 5.72 12.35 -5.49
C ASN A 57 4.43 13.15 -5.37
N CYS A 58 3.28 12.53 -5.66
CA CYS A 58 1.95 13.13 -5.54
C CYS A 58 1.39 13.05 -4.11
N LEU A 59 1.98 12.24 -3.25
CA LEU A 59 1.56 12.13 -1.85
C LEU A 59 2.15 13.26 -1.01
N PRO A 60 1.38 13.85 -0.07
CA PRO A 60 1.92 14.70 0.99
C PRO A 60 3.05 14.01 1.75
N MET A 61 3.99 14.80 2.27
CA MET A 61 5.12 14.28 3.05
C MET A 61 4.66 13.39 4.21
N GLU A 62 3.62 13.80 4.93
CA GLU A 62 3.05 13.05 6.06
C GLU A 62 2.57 11.65 5.65
N LEU A 63 1.96 11.51 4.46
CA LEU A 63 1.52 10.20 3.96
C LEU A 63 2.69 9.32 3.56
N ARG A 64 3.73 9.90 2.94
CA ARG A 64 4.97 9.18 2.62
C ARG A 64 5.65 8.64 3.87
N GLU A 65 5.68 9.42 4.94
CA GLU A 65 6.23 8.98 6.23
C GLU A 65 5.39 7.89 6.87
N LYS A 66 4.06 7.99 6.82
CA LYS A 66 3.18 6.91 7.25
C LYS A 66 3.45 5.61 6.49
N LEU A 67 3.58 5.67 5.16
CA LEU A 67 3.90 4.51 4.32
C LEU A 67 5.22 3.85 4.72
N LYS A 68 6.26 4.62 5.07
CA LYS A 68 7.54 4.06 5.55
C LYS A 68 7.41 3.22 6.81
N ASN A 69 6.40 3.50 7.64
CA ASN A 69 6.11 2.70 8.84
C ASN A 69 5.41 1.37 8.54
N PHE A 70 5.21 1.02 7.27
CA PHE A 70 4.73 -0.31 6.89
C PHE A 70 5.77 -1.37 7.25
N THR A 71 5.56 -2.06 8.37
CA THR A 71 6.34 -3.24 8.74
C THR A 71 5.57 -4.50 8.34
N GLN A 72 6.22 -5.47 7.69
CA GLN A 72 5.58 -6.75 7.39
C GLN A 72 5.14 -7.51 8.66
N SER A 73 5.69 -7.16 9.82
CA SER A 73 5.35 -7.76 11.12
C SER A 73 4.01 -7.30 11.68
N THR A 74 3.54 -6.08 11.41
CA THR A 74 2.29 -5.56 12.01
C THR A 74 1.03 -6.28 11.54
N PHE A 75 1.06 -6.99 10.40
CA PHE A 75 -0.07 -7.79 9.92
C PHE A 75 0.09 -9.31 10.12
N SER A 76 1.18 -9.77 10.74
CA SER A 76 1.30 -11.17 11.21
C SER A 76 0.42 -11.48 12.44
N MET A 77 -0.26 -10.49 13.02
CA MET A 77 -1.20 -10.67 14.13
C MET A 77 -2.66 -10.52 13.69
N SER A 78 -3.17 -11.44 12.88
CA SER A 78 -4.62 -11.73 12.84
C SER A 78 -4.91 -13.18 12.44
N SER A 79 -4.05 -14.11 12.87
CA SER A 79 -4.33 -15.53 12.77
C SER A 79 -3.98 -16.24 14.07
N ALA A 80 -4.45 -15.71 15.21
CA ALA A 80 -4.55 -16.43 16.47
C ALA A 80 -5.30 -15.57 17.50
N THR A 81 -6.62 -15.66 17.53
CA THR A 81 -7.32 -15.73 18.82
C THR A 81 -8.46 -16.74 18.68
N THR A 82 -8.45 -17.64 19.65
CA THR A 82 -9.15 -18.92 19.82
C THR A 82 -10.67 -18.86 19.67
#